data_AF-P33548-F1
#
_entry.id   AF-P33548-F1
#
_cell.length_a   1.000
_cell.length_b   1.000
_cell.length_c   1.000
_cell.angle_alpha   90.00
_cell.angle_beta   90.00
_cell.angle_gamma   90.00
#
_symmetry.space_group_name_H-M   'P 1'
#
loop_
_entity.id
_entity.type
_entity.pdbx_description
1 polymer ?
#
loop_
_entity_poly.entity_id
_entity_poly.type
_entity_poly.pdbx_seq_one_letter_code
_entity_poly.pdbx_strand_id
1 'polypeptide(L)'
;MQILNKILPQVEFAIPRPSFDSLSRNKLVKKILSVFNLKQRFPQKNFGCPVNINKIRDSVIDKIKDSNSGNQLFCWMSQERTTYVSSMINRSIDEMAIHNGVVLTSDNKKNIFAAIEKKFPDIKLDEKSAQTSISHTALNEIASSGLRAKILKRYSSDMDLFNTQMKDLTNLVSSSVYDKIFNESTKVLQIEISAEVLKAVYRQSNTN
;
A
#
# COMPACT_ATOMS: atom_id res chain seq x y z
N MET A 1 24.39 -8.76 22.50
CA MET A 1 24.50 -7.31 22.21
C MET A 1 25.48 -6.95 21.07
N GLN A 2 26.22 -7.89 20.45
CA GLN A 2 27.37 -7.55 19.58
C GLN A 2 27.12 -7.54 18.06
N ILE A 3 25.90 -7.78 17.56
CA ILE A 3 25.67 -7.99 16.12
C ILE A 3 25.16 -6.73 15.39
N LEU A 4 24.57 -5.75 16.09
CA LEU A 4 24.00 -4.57 15.41
C LEU A 4 25.03 -3.51 14.95
N ASN A 5 26.29 -3.55 15.40
CA ASN A 5 27.27 -2.50 15.11
C ASN A 5 28.19 -2.75 13.89
N LYS A 6 27.94 -3.79 13.07
CA LYS A 6 28.85 -4.15 11.96
C LYS A 6 28.37 -3.85 10.53
N ILE A 7 27.19 -3.23 10.32
CA ILE A 7 26.61 -3.11 8.96
C ILE A 7 26.38 -1.66 8.48
N LEU A 8 26.98 -0.62 9.08
CA LEU A 8 27.00 0.70 8.42
C LEU A 8 28.40 1.30 8.34
N PRO A 9 29.00 1.38 7.13
CA PRO A 9 30.17 2.19 6.88
C PRO A 9 29.85 3.65 7.19
N GLN A 10 30.75 4.26 7.95
CA GLN A 10 30.81 5.69 8.26
C GLN A 10 31.05 6.46 6.97
N VAL A 11 30.00 6.75 6.20
CA VAL A 11 30.07 7.73 5.12
C VAL A 11 29.43 9.01 5.65
N GLU A 12 30.28 9.79 6.32
CA GLU A 12 30.01 11.13 6.86
C GLU A 12 29.78 12.11 5.70
N PHE A 13 28.59 12.07 5.07
CA PHE A 13 28.14 13.23 4.32
C PHE A 13 27.60 14.26 5.31
N ALA A 14 28.41 15.31 5.52
CA ALA A 14 28.15 16.48 6.35
C ALA A 14 27.00 17.37 5.81
N ILE A 15 25.82 16.79 5.60
CA ILE A 15 24.60 17.57 5.40
C ILE A 15 24.12 18.02 6.78
N PRO A 16 23.89 19.32 7.02
CA PRO A 16 23.37 19.81 8.29
C PRO A 16 22.10 19.03 8.62
N ARG A 17 22.10 18.26 9.72
CA ARG A 17 20.86 17.70 10.23
C ARG A 17 20.00 18.91 10.61
N PRO A 18 18.84 19.14 9.97
CA PRO A 18 17.92 20.14 10.48
C PRO A 18 17.69 19.81 11.96
N SER A 19 17.93 20.80 12.83
CA SER A 19 17.73 20.67 14.27
C SER A 19 16.23 20.51 14.51
N PHE A 20 15.75 19.28 14.42
CA PHE A 20 14.40 18.95 14.84
C PHE A 20 14.36 19.05 16.36
N ASP A 21 13.73 20.12 16.87
CA ASP A 21 13.43 20.29 18.29
C ASP A 21 12.79 19.03 18.85
N SER A 22 13.23 18.61 20.04
CA SER A 22 12.76 17.39 20.69
C SER A 22 11.24 17.34 20.85
N LEU A 23 10.60 18.50 21.05
CA LEU A 23 9.15 18.69 21.09
C LEU A 23 8.49 18.33 19.75
N SER A 24 9.02 18.83 18.64
CA SER A 24 8.54 18.51 17.28
C SER A 24 8.70 17.01 16.98
N ARG A 25 9.83 16.41 17.41
CA ARG A 25 10.14 14.99 17.23
C ARG A 25 9.19 14.11 18.03
N ASN A 26 8.86 14.48 19.27
CA ASN A 26 7.89 13.77 20.09
C ASN A 26 6.47 13.87 19.51
N LYS A 27 6.05 15.04 19.01
CA LYS A 27 4.75 15.22 18.37
C LYS A 27 4.66 14.40 17.08
N LEU A 28 5.72 14.40 16.28
CA LEU A 28 5.86 13.57 15.08
C LEU A 28 5.75 12.09 15.42
N VAL A 29 6.55 11.59 16.36
CA VAL A 29 6.51 10.18 16.78
C VAL A 29 5.14 9.80 17.34
N LYS A 30 4.54 10.64 18.18
CA LYS A 30 3.19 10.38 18.72
C LYS A 30 2.14 10.31 17.64
N LYS A 31 2.17 11.19 16.64
CA LYS A 31 1.17 11.17 15.54
C LYS A 31 1.51 10.13 14.46
N ILE A 32 2.78 9.76 14.25
CA ILE A 32 3.16 8.54 13.53
C ILE A 32 2.53 7.34 14.23
N LEU A 33 2.79 7.16 15.53
CA LEU A 33 2.23 6.06 16.33
C LEU A 33 0.71 6.10 16.36
N SER A 34 0.06 7.25 16.43
CA SER A 34 -1.40 7.34 16.42
C SER A 34 -1.98 6.92 15.07
N VAL A 35 -1.40 7.37 13.95
CA VAL A 35 -1.79 6.96 12.59
C VAL A 35 -1.52 5.46 12.41
N PHE A 36 -0.39 4.98 12.91
CA PHE A 36 -0.01 3.57 12.84
C PHE A 36 -0.93 2.67 13.66
N ASN A 37 -1.28 3.08 14.88
CA ASN A 37 -2.21 2.39 15.76
C ASN A 37 -3.64 2.45 15.22
N LEU A 38 -4.05 3.56 14.58
CA LEU A 38 -5.33 3.64 13.86
C LEU A 38 -5.37 2.64 12.70
N LYS A 39 -4.27 2.51 11.92
CA LYS A 39 -4.19 1.53 10.84
C LYS A 39 -4.09 0.08 11.36
N GLN A 40 -3.40 -0.17 12.47
CA GLN A 40 -3.31 -1.51 13.08
C GLN A 40 -4.60 -2.00 13.73
N ARG A 41 -5.47 -1.08 14.18
CA ARG A 41 -6.88 -1.39 14.38
C ARG A 41 -7.52 -1.57 13.01
N PHE A 42 -7.10 -2.60 12.27
CA PHE A 42 -7.89 -3.11 11.17
C PHE A 42 -9.18 -3.59 11.83
N PRO A 43 -10.32 -2.88 11.69
CA PRO A 43 -11.58 -3.49 12.07
C PRO A 43 -11.60 -4.83 11.33
N GLN A 44 -11.96 -5.92 12.01
CA GLN A 44 -12.33 -7.12 11.26
C GLN A 44 -13.37 -6.66 10.25
N LYS A 45 -12.97 -6.54 8.98
CA LYS A 45 -13.77 -5.84 7.98
C LYS A 45 -14.99 -6.72 7.74
N ASN A 46 -16.09 -6.33 8.35
CA ASN A 46 -17.35 -7.07 8.25
C ASN A 46 -18.07 -6.59 6.99
N PHE A 47 -17.97 -7.37 5.93
CA PHE A 47 -18.68 -7.11 4.67
C PHE A 47 -20.19 -7.38 4.76
N GLY A 48 -20.70 -7.76 5.95
CA GLY A 48 -22.11 -8.03 6.21
C GLY A 48 -22.61 -9.36 5.62
N CYS A 49 -21.72 -10.15 5.01
CA CYS A 49 -21.98 -11.50 4.54
C CYS A 49 -20.72 -12.37 4.71
N PRO A 50 -20.85 -13.71 4.80
CA PRO A 50 -19.70 -14.59 4.85
C PRO A 50 -18.88 -14.49 3.55
N VAL A 51 -17.59 -14.18 3.68
CA VAL A 51 -16.64 -14.11 2.56
C VAL A 51 -15.53 -15.12 2.78
N ASN A 52 -15.40 -16.09 1.85
CA ASN A 52 -14.26 -16.99 1.83
C ASN A 52 -13.14 -16.38 0.98
N ILE A 53 -12.30 -15.56 1.61
CA ILE A 53 -11.18 -14.86 0.93
C ILE A 53 -10.20 -15.84 0.29
N ASN A 54 -9.93 -16.99 0.92
CA ASN A 54 -8.99 -17.98 0.38
C ASN A 54 -9.49 -18.55 -0.95
N LYS A 55 -10.79 -18.90 -1.03
CA LYS A 55 -11.38 -19.41 -2.29
C LYS A 55 -11.25 -18.40 -3.44
N ILE A 56 -11.53 -17.12 -3.18
CA ILE A 56 -11.43 -16.07 -4.19
C ILE A 56 -9.97 -15.85 -4.57
N ARG A 57 -9.07 -15.76 -3.58
CA ARG A 57 -7.63 -15.62 -3.80
C ARG A 57 -7.10 -16.71 -4.71
N ASP A 58 -7.42 -17.97 -4.40
CA ASP A 58 -6.90 -19.11 -5.14
C ASP A 58 -7.44 -19.09 -6.59
N SER A 59 -8.72 -18.76 -6.80
CA SER A 59 -9.28 -18.56 -8.15
C SER A 59 -8.62 -17.41 -8.93
N VAL A 60 -8.28 -16.30 -8.26
CA VAL A 60 -7.55 -15.19 -8.89
C VAL A 60 -6.14 -15.63 -9.31
N ILE A 61 -5.45 -16.40 -8.45
CA ILE A 61 -4.12 -16.95 -8.76
C ILE A 61 -4.19 -17.88 -9.98
N ASP A 62 -5.19 -18.75 -10.03
CA ASP A 62 -5.37 -19.67 -11.16
C ASP A 62 -5.57 -18.89 -12.47
N LYS A 63 -6.46 -17.89 -12.49
CA LYS A 63 -6.68 -17.04 -13.68
C LYS A 63 -5.43 -16.28 -14.12
N ILE A 64 -4.63 -15.80 -13.18
CA ILE A 64 -3.36 -15.13 -13.48
C ILE A 64 -2.38 -16.12 -14.14
N LYS A 65 -2.26 -17.34 -13.60
CA LYS A 65 -1.37 -18.38 -14.15
C LYS A 65 -1.84 -18.86 -15.53
N ASP A 66 -3.15 -19.01 -15.72
CA ASP A 66 -3.73 -19.39 -17.00
C ASP A 66 -3.46 -18.33 -18.08
N SER A 67 -3.46 -17.05 -17.68
CA SER A 67 -3.19 -15.92 -18.59
C SER A 67 -1.69 -15.69 -18.86
N ASN A 68 -0.80 -16.19 -17.98
CA ASN A 68 0.64 -15.96 -18.05
C ASN A 68 1.37 -17.30 -17.88
N SER A 69 1.56 -18.03 -18.98
CA SER A 69 2.23 -19.34 -18.97
C SER A 69 3.72 -19.26 -19.36
N GLY A 70 4.51 -20.19 -18.83
CA GLY A 70 5.94 -20.30 -19.14
C GLY A 70 6.73 -19.03 -18.80
N ASN A 71 7.60 -18.60 -19.72
CA ASN A 71 8.48 -17.43 -19.51
C ASN A 71 7.72 -16.10 -19.36
N GLN A 72 6.48 -16.01 -19.87
CA GLN A 72 5.67 -14.81 -19.74
C GLN A 72 5.29 -14.53 -18.28
N LEU A 73 5.18 -15.58 -17.45
CA LEU A 73 4.89 -15.44 -16.03
C LEU A 73 5.95 -14.61 -15.31
N PHE A 74 7.23 -14.84 -15.58
CA PHE A 74 8.32 -14.10 -14.93
C PHE A 74 8.34 -12.63 -15.35
N CYS A 75 8.12 -12.34 -16.64
CA CYS A 75 8.00 -10.97 -17.13
C CYS A 75 6.81 -10.25 -16.48
N TRP A 76 5.66 -10.91 -16.44
CA TRP A 76 4.47 -10.39 -15.78
C TRP A 76 4.70 -10.17 -14.28
N MET A 77 5.31 -11.11 -13.56
CA MET A 77 5.60 -10.98 -12.13
C MET A 77 6.46 -9.74 -11.84
N SER A 78 7.50 -9.51 -12.65
CA SER A 78 8.36 -8.33 -12.52
C SER A 78 7.60 -7.01 -12.73
N GLN A 79 6.78 -6.96 -13.79
CA GLN A 79 5.94 -5.79 -14.10
C GLN A 79 4.87 -5.56 -13.03
N GLU A 80 4.15 -6.62 -12.64
CA GLU A 80 3.08 -6.54 -11.66
C GLU A 80 3.61 -6.14 -10.29
N ARG A 81 4.77 -6.66 -9.83
CA ARG A 81 5.38 -6.23 -8.57
C ARG A 81 5.65 -4.73 -8.57
N THR A 82 6.24 -4.23 -9.64
CA THR A 82 6.49 -2.79 -9.85
C THR A 82 5.20 -1.98 -9.79
N THR A 83 4.19 -2.35 -10.57
CA THR A 83 2.90 -1.64 -10.63
C THR A 83 2.17 -1.71 -9.30
N TYR A 84 2.21 -2.85 -8.61
CA TYR A 84 1.51 -3.06 -7.35
C TYR A 84 2.07 -2.18 -6.25
N VAL A 85 3.39 -2.22 -6.02
CA VAL A 85 4.05 -1.37 -5.01
C VAL A 85 3.87 0.11 -5.35
N SER A 86 4.03 0.49 -6.62
CA SER A 86 3.83 1.87 -7.05
C SER A 86 2.39 2.37 -6.80
N SER A 87 1.39 1.52 -7.07
CA SER A 87 -0.02 1.84 -6.79
C SER A 87 -0.31 1.96 -5.30
N MET A 88 0.36 1.17 -4.45
CA MET A 88 0.26 1.29 -2.99
C MET A 88 0.80 2.63 -2.50
N ILE A 89 1.89 3.12 -3.10
CA ILE A 89 2.46 4.44 -2.79
C ILE A 89 1.46 5.54 -3.15
N ASN A 90 0.97 5.54 -4.40
CA ASN A 90 -0.01 6.51 -4.87
C ASN A 90 -1.27 6.52 -3.99
N ARG A 91 -1.81 5.35 -3.66
CA ARG A 91 -2.95 5.22 -2.75
C ARG A 91 -2.65 5.77 -1.37
N SER A 92 -1.47 5.47 -0.81
CA SER A 92 -1.09 5.98 0.51
C SER A 92 -0.92 7.50 0.51
N ILE A 93 -0.48 8.09 -0.60
CA ILE A 93 -0.42 9.55 -0.79
C ILE A 93 -1.85 10.12 -0.77
N ASP A 94 -2.75 9.58 -1.58
CA ASP A 94 -4.14 10.05 -1.65
C ASP A 94 -4.85 9.95 -0.29
N GLU A 95 -4.72 8.80 0.39
CA GLU A 95 -5.30 8.59 1.72
C GLU A 95 -4.76 9.59 2.76
N MET A 96 -3.45 9.85 2.76
CA MET A 96 -2.84 10.78 3.70
C MET A 96 -3.17 12.23 3.37
N ALA A 97 -3.31 12.57 2.08
CA ALA A 97 -3.72 13.88 1.63
C ALA A 97 -5.14 14.21 2.10
N ILE A 98 -6.07 13.26 1.93
CA ILE A 98 -7.45 13.37 2.44
C ILE A 98 -7.45 13.51 3.96
N HIS A 99 -6.74 12.63 4.68
CA HIS A 99 -6.77 12.61 6.15
C HIS A 99 -6.12 13.84 6.80
N ASN A 100 -5.10 14.45 6.18
CA ASN A 100 -4.40 15.59 6.75
C ASN A 100 -4.79 16.93 6.11
N GLY A 101 -5.64 16.94 5.08
CA GLY A 101 -5.99 18.16 4.34
C GLY A 101 -4.79 18.81 3.64
N VAL A 102 -3.80 18.01 3.23
CA VAL A 102 -2.56 18.49 2.59
C VAL A 102 -2.42 17.86 1.22
N VAL A 103 -2.31 18.67 0.18
CA VAL A 103 -1.99 18.19 -1.17
C VAL A 103 -0.47 18.19 -1.34
N LEU A 104 0.13 17.01 -1.48
CA LEU A 104 1.57 16.90 -1.69
C LEU A 104 1.97 17.43 -3.08
N THR A 105 3.08 18.17 -3.14
CA THR A 105 3.65 18.63 -4.41
C THR A 105 4.22 17.47 -5.22
N SER A 106 4.41 17.68 -6.52
CA SER A 106 5.06 16.70 -7.41
C SER A 106 6.48 16.33 -6.94
N ASP A 107 7.22 17.29 -6.39
CA ASP A 107 8.58 17.04 -5.92
C ASP A 107 8.58 16.21 -4.64
N ASN A 108 7.63 16.44 -3.72
CA ASN A 108 7.45 15.58 -2.57
C ASN A 108 7.03 14.17 -2.97
N LYS A 109 6.17 14.03 -3.99
CA LYS A 109 5.83 12.72 -4.56
C LYS A 109 7.07 12.00 -5.10
N LYS A 110 7.88 12.63 -5.95
CA LYS A 110 9.15 12.09 -6.45
C LYS A 110 10.08 11.64 -5.34
N ASN A 111 10.23 12.47 -4.31
CA ASN A 111 11.08 12.17 -3.16
C ASN A 111 10.58 10.94 -2.36
N ILE A 112 9.27 10.76 -2.23
CA ILE A 112 8.69 9.56 -1.61
C ILE A 112 9.03 8.32 -2.44
N PHE A 113 8.82 8.38 -3.75
CA PHE A 113 9.12 7.26 -4.65
C PHE A 113 10.61 6.88 -4.59
N ALA A 114 11.51 7.86 -4.71
CA ALA A 114 12.95 7.63 -4.61
C ALA A 114 13.37 7.06 -3.23
N ALA A 115 12.76 7.52 -2.14
CA ALA A 115 13.05 7.02 -0.79
C ALA A 115 12.61 5.56 -0.60
N ILE A 116 11.51 5.15 -1.24
CA ILE A 116 10.99 3.78 -1.17
C ILE A 116 11.78 2.86 -2.12
N GLU A 117 12.09 3.32 -3.33
CA GLU A 117 12.94 2.60 -4.29
C GLU A 117 14.32 2.26 -3.69
N LYS A 118 14.89 3.17 -2.88
CA LYS A 118 16.13 2.90 -2.14
C LYS A 118 16.03 1.74 -1.13
N LYS A 119 14.83 1.46 -0.61
CA LYS A 119 14.59 0.33 0.31
C LYS A 119 14.36 -0.99 -0.43
N PHE A 120 13.86 -0.91 -1.66
CA PHE A 120 13.55 -2.05 -2.52
C PHE A 120 14.30 -1.90 -3.86
N PRO A 121 15.65 -2.05 -3.86
CA PRO A 121 16.49 -1.70 -5.00
C PRO A 121 16.28 -2.58 -6.24
N ASP A 122 15.56 -3.68 -6.09
CA ASP A 122 15.16 -4.62 -7.13
C ASP A 122 13.84 -4.24 -7.83
N ILE A 123 13.17 -3.18 -7.38
CA ILE A 123 11.92 -2.66 -7.97
C ILE A 123 12.19 -1.31 -8.61
N LYS A 124 11.80 -1.13 -9.87
CA LYS A 124 11.87 0.17 -10.54
C LYS A 124 10.51 0.85 -10.52
N LEU A 125 10.26 1.74 -9.56
CA LEU A 125 8.92 2.27 -9.30
C LEU A 125 8.44 3.25 -10.38
N ASP A 126 7.11 3.35 -10.56
CA ASP A 126 6.47 4.24 -11.52
C ASP A 126 5.35 5.08 -10.88
N GLU A 127 5.56 6.39 -10.83
CA GLU A 127 4.62 7.35 -10.26
C GLU A 127 3.24 7.38 -10.92
N LYS A 128 3.11 6.87 -12.15
CA LYS A 128 1.86 6.86 -12.93
C LYS A 128 1.02 5.60 -12.71
N SER A 129 1.54 4.61 -11.99
CA SER A 129 0.85 3.34 -11.77
C SER A 129 -0.36 3.50 -10.83
N ALA A 130 -1.55 3.13 -11.31
CA ALA A 130 -2.81 3.29 -10.56
C ALA A 130 -3.56 1.97 -10.34
N GLN A 131 -3.74 1.16 -11.39
CA GLN A 131 -4.44 -0.12 -11.32
C GLN A 131 -3.50 -1.27 -11.67
N THR A 132 -3.57 -2.33 -10.86
CA THR A 132 -2.75 -3.54 -11.02
C THR A 132 -3.59 -4.65 -11.65
N SER A 133 -2.95 -5.59 -12.35
CA SER A 133 -3.67 -6.73 -12.94
C SER A 133 -4.25 -7.65 -11.85
N ILE A 134 -3.55 -7.85 -10.73
CA ILE A 134 -4.08 -8.56 -9.56
C ILE A 134 -5.37 -7.91 -9.05
N SER A 135 -5.37 -6.59 -8.88
CA SER A 135 -6.54 -5.86 -8.37
C SER A 135 -7.71 -5.92 -9.35
N HIS A 136 -7.42 -5.84 -10.66
CA HIS A 136 -8.44 -6.00 -11.70
C HIS A 136 -9.05 -7.41 -11.70
N THR A 137 -8.22 -8.45 -11.69
CA THR A 137 -8.69 -9.86 -11.67
C THR A 137 -9.46 -10.17 -10.38
N ALA A 138 -9.01 -9.66 -9.23
CA ALA A 138 -9.73 -9.78 -7.96
C ALA A 138 -11.13 -9.17 -8.03
N LEU A 139 -11.25 -7.95 -8.57
CA LEU A 139 -12.55 -7.30 -8.73
C LEU A 139 -13.50 -8.12 -9.62
N ASN A 140 -12.99 -8.66 -10.72
CA ASN A 140 -13.76 -9.51 -11.62
C ASN A 140 -14.22 -10.80 -10.93
N GLU A 141 -13.36 -11.44 -10.15
CA GLU A 141 -13.72 -12.66 -9.42
C GLU A 141 -14.73 -12.40 -8.28
N ILE A 142 -14.61 -11.27 -7.58
CA ILE A 142 -15.62 -10.83 -6.59
C ILE A 142 -16.97 -10.62 -7.26
N ALA A 143 -17.00 -10.08 -8.49
CA ALA A 143 -18.23 -9.92 -9.25
C ALA A 143 -18.82 -11.28 -9.67
N SER A 144 -18.00 -12.16 -10.26
CA SER A 144 -18.43 -13.48 -10.75
C SER A 144 -18.87 -14.43 -9.63
N SER A 145 -18.29 -14.33 -8.44
CA SER A 145 -18.69 -15.13 -7.26
C SER A 145 -20.06 -14.75 -6.66
N GLY A 146 -20.72 -13.71 -7.19
CA GLY A 146 -22.00 -13.19 -6.68
C GLY A 146 -21.86 -12.35 -5.40
N LEU A 147 -20.65 -12.16 -4.87
CA LEU A 147 -20.41 -11.33 -3.69
C LEU A 147 -20.74 -9.86 -3.95
N ARG A 148 -20.38 -9.34 -5.14
CA ARG A 148 -20.76 -7.98 -5.53
C ARG A 148 -22.27 -7.76 -5.43
N ALA A 149 -23.07 -8.71 -5.92
CA ALA A 149 -24.53 -8.62 -5.86
C ALA A 149 -25.06 -8.68 -4.42
N LYS A 150 -24.47 -9.52 -3.56
CA LYS A 150 -24.82 -9.60 -2.12
C LYS A 150 -24.50 -8.30 -1.38
N ILE A 151 -23.33 -7.71 -1.62
CA ILE A 151 -22.91 -6.44 -1.02
C ILE A 151 -23.79 -5.30 -1.54
N LEU A 152 -24.07 -5.26 -2.84
CA LEU A 152 -24.96 -4.27 -3.46
C LEU A 152 -26.36 -4.33 -2.87
N LYS A 153 -26.94 -5.53 -2.72
CA LYS A 153 -28.27 -5.70 -2.09
C LYS A 153 -28.32 -5.15 -0.66
N ARG A 154 -27.20 -5.20 0.08
CA ARG A 154 -27.13 -4.74 1.47
C ARG A 154 -26.97 -3.22 1.59
N TYR A 155 -26.19 -2.62 0.70
CA TYR A 155 -25.85 -1.20 0.72
C TYR A 155 -26.49 -0.43 -0.44
N SER A 156 -27.60 -0.92 -0.99
CA SER A 156 -28.26 -0.32 -2.15
C SER A 156 -28.76 1.10 -1.89
N SER A 157 -29.02 1.45 -0.63
CA SER A 157 -29.42 2.80 -0.20
C SER A 157 -28.23 3.74 0.05
N ASP A 158 -27.01 3.23 0.12
CA ASP A 158 -25.79 4.00 0.42
C ASP A 158 -24.67 3.55 -0.52
N MET A 159 -24.62 4.19 -1.69
CA MET A 159 -23.67 3.83 -2.73
C MET A 159 -22.22 4.16 -2.38
N ASP A 160 -21.97 5.16 -1.53
CA ASP A 160 -20.63 5.49 -1.06
C ASP A 160 -20.10 4.40 -0.11
N LEU A 161 -20.95 3.92 0.77
CA LEU A 161 -20.63 2.77 1.62
C LEU A 161 -20.45 1.50 0.79
N PHE A 162 -21.33 1.23 -0.19
CA PHE A 162 -21.15 0.12 -1.14
C PHE A 162 -19.78 0.17 -1.82
N ASN A 163 -19.41 1.32 -2.39
CA ASN A 163 -18.14 1.51 -3.09
C ASN A 163 -16.94 1.33 -2.16
N THR A 164 -17.05 1.83 -0.92
CA THR A 164 -16.03 1.63 0.12
C THR A 164 -15.85 0.15 0.46
N GLN A 165 -16.95 -0.58 0.66
CA GLN A 165 -16.91 -2.02 0.94
C GLN A 165 -16.32 -2.83 -0.21
N MET A 166 -16.65 -2.50 -1.45
CA MET A 166 -16.09 -3.13 -2.64
C MET A 166 -14.59 -2.86 -2.80
N LYS A 167 -14.17 -1.61 -2.58
CA LYS A 167 -12.75 -1.21 -2.57
C LYS A 167 -11.98 -1.99 -1.51
N ASP A 168 -12.53 -2.07 -0.31
CA ASP A 168 -11.94 -2.78 0.82
C ASP A 168 -11.81 -4.28 0.59
N LEU A 169 -12.84 -4.92 0.05
CA LEU A 169 -12.81 -6.33 -0.29
C LEU A 169 -11.79 -6.61 -1.40
N THR A 170 -11.78 -5.79 -2.44
CA THR A 170 -10.82 -5.91 -3.55
C THR A 170 -9.39 -5.77 -3.04
N ASN A 171 -9.13 -4.79 -2.18
CA ASN A 171 -7.81 -4.59 -1.58
C ASN A 171 -7.38 -5.76 -0.68
N LEU A 172 -8.33 -6.33 0.09
CA LEU A 172 -8.04 -7.47 0.95
C LEU A 172 -7.67 -8.71 0.12
N VAL A 173 -8.45 -9.02 -0.91
CA VAL A 173 -8.18 -10.14 -1.82
C VAL A 173 -6.87 -9.90 -2.58
N SER A 174 -6.68 -8.72 -3.17
CA SER A 174 -5.49 -8.41 -3.96
C SER A 174 -4.22 -8.48 -3.12
N SER A 175 -4.25 -8.00 -1.87
CA SER A 175 -3.11 -8.10 -0.95
C SER A 175 -2.79 -9.55 -0.62
N SER A 176 -3.82 -10.38 -0.39
CA SER A 176 -3.65 -11.81 -0.13
C SER A 176 -3.09 -12.58 -1.34
N VAL A 177 -3.48 -12.20 -2.56
CA VAL A 177 -2.92 -12.73 -3.80
C VAL A 177 -1.45 -12.32 -3.95
N TYR A 178 -1.14 -11.03 -3.77
CA TYR A 178 0.22 -10.53 -3.83
C TYR A 178 1.13 -11.25 -2.84
N ASP A 179 0.71 -11.32 -1.56
CA ASP A 179 1.45 -12.00 -0.50
C ASP A 179 1.79 -13.45 -0.88
N LYS A 180 0.87 -14.14 -1.54
CA LYS A 180 1.03 -15.54 -1.94
C LYS A 180 1.90 -15.73 -3.19
N ILE A 181 1.77 -14.86 -4.20
CA ILE A 181 2.51 -14.95 -5.46
C ILE A 181 3.98 -14.53 -5.26
N PHE A 182 4.21 -13.44 -4.53
CA PHE A 182 5.54 -12.85 -4.37
C PHE A 182 6.26 -13.28 -3.09
N ASN A 183 5.57 -14.01 -2.19
CA ASN A 183 6.11 -14.41 -0.89
C ASN A 183 6.65 -13.19 -0.09
N GLU A 184 5.95 -12.06 -0.18
CA GLU A 184 6.32 -10.77 0.39
C GLU A 184 5.10 -10.18 1.09
N SER A 185 5.25 -9.63 2.30
CA SER A 185 4.10 -9.11 3.04
C SER A 185 3.73 -7.69 2.63
N THR A 186 2.57 -7.52 1.99
CA THR A 186 1.94 -6.21 1.73
C THR A 186 1.77 -5.37 2.99
N LYS A 187 1.62 -5.99 4.17
CA LYS A 187 1.57 -5.26 5.45
C LYS A 187 2.88 -4.55 5.75
N VAL A 188 4.02 -5.22 5.53
CA VAL A 188 5.35 -4.63 5.72
C VAL A 188 5.57 -3.50 4.71
N LEU A 189 5.24 -3.73 3.44
CA LEU A 189 5.28 -2.69 2.40
C LEU A 189 4.43 -1.48 2.80
N GLN A 190 3.19 -1.68 3.21
CA GLN A 190 2.28 -0.60 3.62
C GLN A 190 2.83 0.21 4.79
N ILE A 191 3.50 -0.44 5.75
CA ILE A 191 4.15 0.22 6.89
C ILE A 191 5.25 1.15 6.40
N GLU A 192 6.15 0.64 5.55
CA GLU A 192 7.29 1.41 5.06
C GLU A 192 6.88 2.56 4.17
N ILE A 193 5.90 2.33 3.29
CA ILE A 193 5.29 3.34 2.43
C ILE A 193 4.63 4.43 3.28
N SER A 194 3.77 4.04 4.24
CA SER A 194 3.06 5.02 5.08
C SER A 194 4.03 5.88 5.89
N ALA A 195 5.15 5.31 6.34
CA ALA A 195 6.17 6.05 7.08
C ALA A 195 6.84 7.13 6.21
N GLU A 196 7.21 6.83 4.96
CA GLU A 196 7.80 7.84 4.07
C GLU A 196 6.80 8.91 3.63
N VAL A 197 5.57 8.52 3.30
CA VAL A 197 4.50 9.47 2.96
C VAL A 197 4.25 10.42 4.14
N LEU A 198 4.17 9.88 5.35
CA LEU A 198 3.91 10.71 6.53
C LEU A 198 5.06 11.69 6.79
N LYS A 199 6.32 11.27 6.66
CA LYS A 199 7.47 12.18 6.76
C LYS A 199 7.37 13.34 5.76
N ALA A 200 6.96 13.06 4.51
CA ALA A 200 6.79 14.09 3.48
C ALA A 200 5.68 15.08 3.83
N VAL A 201 4.51 14.59 4.29
CA VAL A 201 3.41 15.44 4.76
C VAL A 201 3.89 16.39 5.86
N TYR A 202 4.64 15.89 6.85
CA TYR A 202 5.16 16.74 7.92
C TYR A 202 6.17 17.78 7.47
N ARG A 203 7.07 17.42 6.55
CA ARG A 203 8.03 18.39 6.01
C ARG A 203 7.30 19.54 5.34
N GLN A 204 6.29 19.23 4.53
CA GLN A 204 5.50 20.25 3.82
C GLN A 204 4.64 21.09 4.77
N SER A 205 4.07 20.49 5.82
CA SER A 205 3.30 21.24 6.84
C SER A 205 4.15 22.14 7.73
N ASN A 206 5.46 21.91 7.83
CA ASN A 206 6.37 22.73 8.64
C ASN A 206 7.15 23.76 7.82
N THR A 207 7.09 23.69 6.48
CA THR A 207 7.66 24.71 5.59
C THR A 207 6.68 25.85 5.28
N ASN A 208 5.38 25.65 5.56
CA ASN A 208 4.32 26.65 5.42
C ASN A 208 4.01 27.27 6.79
#